data_AF-A0A388LB51-F1
#
_entry.id   AF-A0A388LB51-F1
#
_cell.length_a   1.000
_cell.length_b   1.000
_cell.length_c   1.000
_cell.angle_alpha   90.00
_cell.angle_beta   90.00
_cell.angle_gamma   90.00
#
_symmetry.space_group_name_H-M   'P 1'
#
loop_
_entity.id
_entity.type
_entity.pdbx_description
1 polymer ?
#
loop_
_entity_poly.entity_id
_entity_poly.type
_entity_poly.pdbx_seq_one_letter_code
_entity_poly.pdbx_strand_id
1 'polypeptide(L)'
;MPASSATEPSKTCQVCQEGTPKYKCPQCRIPYCSLVCYRQHKEIPCQKTDKPGGNAEEGLGVIRQPLRDFEKHEEEGGEPGWRLSRNQLEELAASKSVRDALKDDELQRVIRRIDSAVDAEAELDRAMECSAFFKEFTSQVLSAVSGPEDSSMLRFVA
;
A
#
# COMPACT_ATOMS: atom_id res chain seq x y z
N MET A 1 -15.44 21.81 -44.08
CA MET A 1 -14.77 20.49 -44.02
C MET A 1 -13.72 20.54 -42.91
N PRO A 2 -13.67 19.55 -42.03
CA PRO A 2 -14.48 19.40 -40.82
C PRO A 2 -14.01 20.31 -39.65
N ALA A 3 -14.98 20.82 -38.89
CA ALA A 3 -14.76 21.30 -37.54
C ALA A 3 -14.50 20.07 -36.66
N SER A 4 -13.23 19.78 -36.38
CA SER A 4 -12.83 18.75 -35.43
C SER A 4 -13.02 19.29 -34.03
N SER A 5 -14.22 19.08 -33.50
CA SER A 5 -14.59 19.26 -32.11
C SER A 5 -13.60 18.53 -31.21
N ALA A 6 -12.72 19.29 -30.56
CA ALA A 6 -12.10 18.85 -29.33
C ALA A 6 -13.23 18.73 -28.29
N THR A 7 -13.54 17.51 -27.88
CA THR A 7 -14.43 17.30 -26.73
C THR A 7 -13.70 17.75 -25.48
N GLU A 8 -13.77 19.05 -25.18
CA GLU A 8 -13.35 19.61 -23.90
C GLU A 8 -14.12 18.90 -22.77
N PRO A 9 -13.47 18.49 -21.67
CA PRO A 9 -14.17 17.96 -20.53
C PRO A 9 -15.06 19.06 -19.94
N SER A 10 -16.36 18.92 -20.17
CA SER A 10 -17.40 19.91 -19.90
C SER A 10 -17.37 20.32 -18.42
N LYS A 11 -16.94 21.56 -18.17
CA LYS A 11 -17.05 22.26 -16.88
C LYS A 11 -18.50 22.72 -16.65
N THR A 12 -19.49 21.87 -16.92
CA THR A 12 -20.91 22.15 -16.70
C THR A 12 -21.43 21.36 -15.50
N CYS A 13 -22.56 21.77 -14.94
CA CYS A 13 -23.20 21.09 -13.84
C CYS A 13 -23.57 19.66 -14.25
N GLN A 14 -23.06 18.65 -13.55
CA GLN A 14 -23.35 17.23 -13.83
C GLN A 14 -24.74 16.78 -13.35
N VAL A 15 -25.58 17.71 -12.88
CA VAL A 15 -26.96 17.45 -12.46
C VAL A 15 -27.95 17.93 -13.51
N CYS A 16 -27.88 19.20 -13.92
CA CYS A 16 -28.78 19.77 -14.93
C CYS A 16 -28.14 19.95 -16.32
N GLN A 17 -26.83 19.75 -16.45
CA GLN A 17 -26.02 19.88 -17.69
C GLN A 17 -26.03 21.26 -18.37
N GLU A 18 -26.83 22.20 -17.89
CA GLU A 18 -27.01 23.53 -18.48
C GLU A 18 -26.26 24.63 -17.71
N GLY A 19 -26.22 24.53 -16.38
CA GLY A 19 -25.63 25.56 -15.53
C GLY A 19 -24.10 25.47 -15.41
N THR A 20 -23.43 26.61 -15.27
CA THR A 20 -22.03 26.64 -14.85
C THR A 20 -21.90 26.20 -13.39
N PRO A 21 -21.06 25.20 -13.07
CA PRO A 21 -20.96 24.65 -11.74
C PRO A 21 -20.22 25.61 -10.82
N LYS A 22 -20.85 25.93 -9.69
CA LYS A 22 -20.29 26.81 -8.66
C LYS A 22 -19.78 26.04 -7.45
N TYR A 23 -20.31 24.83 -7.23
CA TYR A 23 -20.03 24.03 -6.05
C TYR A 23 -19.75 22.57 -6.45
N LYS A 24 -19.17 21.79 -5.53
CA LYS A 24 -18.85 20.36 -5.73
C LYS A 24 -19.41 19.54 -4.58
N CYS A 25 -19.92 18.35 -4.87
CA CYS A 25 -20.41 17.44 -3.84
C CYS A 25 -19.23 16.88 -3.00
N PRO A 26 -19.26 16.91 -1.66
CA PRO A 26 -18.18 16.34 -0.85
C PRO A 26 -18.07 14.81 -0.98
N GLN A 27 -19.13 14.12 -1.39
CA GLN A 27 -19.21 12.66 -1.37
C GLN A 27 -18.84 11.99 -2.71
N CYS A 28 -19.23 12.57 -3.84
CA CYS A 28 -18.88 12.05 -5.18
C CYS A 28 -18.14 13.08 -6.05
N ARG A 29 -17.76 14.25 -5.50
CA ARG A 29 -16.97 15.30 -6.16
C ARG A 29 -17.56 15.87 -7.47
N ILE A 30 -18.78 15.47 -7.85
CA ILE A 30 -19.42 15.96 -9.06
C ILE A 30 -19.72 17.47 -8.92
N PRO A 31 -19.47 18.26 -9.98
CA PRO A 31 -19.71 19.69 -10.00
C PRO A 31 -21.20 20.02 -10.23
N TYR A 32 -21.75 20.97 -9.47
CA TYR A 32 -23.15 21.40 -9.60
C TYR A 32 -23.32 22.93 -9.53
N CYS A 33 -24.39 23.46 -10.13
CA CYS A 33 -24.58 24.91 -10.25
C CYS A 33 -25.30 25.57 -9.06
N SER A 34 -26.23 24.88 -8.40
CA SER A 34 -27.09 25.49 -7.37
C SER A 34 -27.58 24.50 -6.30
N LEU A 35 -28.15 25.04 -5.22
CA LEU A 35 -28.75 24.23 -4.14
C LEU A 35 -29.93 23.36 -4.63
N VAL A 36 -30.60 23.75 -5.71
CA VAL A 36 -31.66 22.94 -6.33
C VAL A 36 -31.05 21.66 -6.92
N CYS A 37 -29.95 21.80 -7.67
CA CYS A 37 -29.20 20.66 -8.20
C CYS A 37 -28.58 19.81 -7.08
N TYR A 38 -28.18 20.41 -5.96
CA TYR A 38 -27.69 19.65 -4.80
C TYR A 38 -28.77 18.76 -4.18
N ARG A 39 -29.99 19.26 -4.02
CA ARG A 39 -31.11 18.47 -3.45
C ARG A 39 -31.51 17.33 -4.37
N GLN A 40 -31.66 17.61 -5.67
CA GLN A 40 -31.96 16.59 -6.66
C GLN A 40 -30.86 15.53 -6.77
N HIS A 41 -29.60 15.95 -6.64
CA HIS A 41 -28.46 15.04 -6.55
C HIS A 41 -28.44 14.19 -5.28
N LYS A 42 -28.98 14.69 -4.15
CA LYS A 42 -29.03 13.96 -2.87
C LYS A 42 -30.13 12.88 -2.86
N GLU A 43 -31.19 13.07 -3.63
CA GLU A 43 -32.30 12.11 -3.76
C GLU A 43 -31.95 10.91 -4.64
N ILE A 44 -31.00 11.06 -5.56
CA ILE A 44 -30.42 9.96 -6.34
C ILE A 44 -29.19 9.46 -5.56
N PRO A 45 -28.98 8.14 -5.36
CA PRO A 45 -27.83 7.67 -4.59
C PRO A 45 -26.52 8.13 -5.26
N CYS A 46 -25.86 9.11 -4.64
CA CYS A 46 -24.50 9.57 -4.96
C CYS A 46 -23.55 8.38 -4.72
N GLN A 47 -23.41 7.54 -5.74
CA GLN A 47 -22.42 6.47 -5.76
C GLN A 47 -21.04 7.13 -5.91
N LYS A 48 -20.12 6.76 -5.01
CA LYS A 48 -18.70 7.09 -5.14
C LYS A 48 -18.27 6.57 -6.50
N THR A 49 -17.95 7.47 -7.43
CA THR A 49 -17.48 7.08 -8.74
C THR A 49 -16.03 6.64 -8.60
N ASP A 50 -15.83 5.36 -8.26
CA ASP A 50 -14.66 4.61 -8.70
C ASP A 50 -14.86 4.34 -10.19
N LYS A 51 -14.37 5.21 -11.07
CA LYS A 51 -14.28 4.89 -12.50
C LYS A 51 -13.00 5.42 -13.16
N PRO A 52 -12.57 4.73 -14.24
CA PRO A 52 -11.17 4.46 -14.54
C PRO A 52 -10.58 5.32 -15.67
N GLY A 53 -9.26 5.52 -15.60
CA GLY A 53 -8.35 5.93 -16.70
C GLY A 53 -8.14 7.45 -16.85
N GLY A 54 -6.93 7.99 -16.84
CA GLY A 54 -5.58 7.45 -16.69
C GLY A 54 -4.55 8.52 -17.10
N ASN A 55 -3.45 8.63 -16.36
CA ASN A 55 -2.10 8.56 -16.91
C ASN A 55 -1.13 8.27 -15.75
N ALA A 56 -0.18 7.39 -16.02
CA ALA A 56 0.68 6.74 -15.05
C ALA A 56 1.57 7.72 -14.30
N GLU A 57 1.54 7.64 -12.99
CA GLU A 57 2.75 7.60 -12.19
C GLU A 57 2.61 6.37 -11.29
N GLU A 58 3.51 5.41 -11.48
CA GLU A 58 3.60 4.16 -10.74
C GLU A 58 3.86 4.46 -9.26
N GLY A 59 2.79 4.81 -8.54
CA GLY A 59 2.75 4.83 -7.09
C GLY A 59 2.58 3.40 -6.62
N LEU A 60 3.70 2.79 -6.19
CA LEU A 60 3.77 1.55 -5.42
C LEU A 60 2.49 1.34 -4.61
N GLY A 61 1.78 0.25 -4.91
CA GLY A 61 0.53 -0.10 -4.23
C GLY A 61 0.77 -0.13 -2.73
N VAL A 62 0.37 0.95 -2.05
CA VAL A 62 0.25 0.93 -0.59
C VAL A 62 -0.92 0.02 -0.31
N ILE A 63 -0.62 -1.26 -0.09
CA ILE A 63 -1.53 -2.19 0.56
C ILE A 63 -1.84 -1.54 1.91
N ARG A 64 -3.01 -0.93 2.03
CA ARG A 64 -3.48 -0.40 3.31
C ARG A 64 -3.88 -1.59 4.16
N GLN A 65 -2.92 -2.10 4.91
CA GLN A 65 -3.13 -3.14 5.89
C GLN A 65 -3.90 -2.60 7.11
N PRO A 66 -4.67 -3.46 7.80
CA PRO A 66 -5.14 -3.17 9.15
C PRO A 66 -3.94 -2.90 10.06
N LEU A 67 -4.04 -1.87 10.90
CA LEU A 67 -3.01 -1.51 11.87
C LEU A 67 -2.76 -2.70 12.80
N ARG A 68 -1.55 -3.25 12.77
CA ARG A 68 -1.16 -4.42 13.57
C ARG A 68 -0.88 -4.00 15.01
N ASP A 69 -0.99 -4.94 15.95
CA ASP A 69 -0.82 -4.64 17.37
C ASP A 69 0.56 -4.05 17.72
N PHE A 70 1.63 -4.40 16.97
CA PHE A 70 2.96 -3.80 17.14
C PHE A 70 3.06 -2.34 16.66
N GLU A 71 2.17 -1.92 15.76
CA GLU A 71 2.08 -0.53 15.28
C GLU A 71 1.26 0.35 16.24
N LYS A 72 0.50 -0.27 17.14
CA LYS A 72 -0.35 0.42 18.12
C LYS A 72 0.42 0.91 19.35
N HIS A 73 1.62 0.38 19.58
CA HIS A 73 2.44 0.61 20.77
C HIS A 73 3.37 1.84 20.68
N GLU A 74 3.06 2.82 19.83
CA GLU A 74 3.87 4.05 19.69
C GLU A 74 3.62 5.08 20.82
N GLU A 75 2.60 4.90 21.66
CA GLU A 75 2.21 5.91 22.68
C GLU A 75 2.77 5.70 24.10
N GLU A 76 3.38 4.56 24.43
CA GLU A 76 3.95 4.34 25.78
C GLU A 76 5.33 3.66 25.75
N GLY A 77 6.39 4.47 25.53
CA GLY A 77 7.72 4.25 26.11
C GLY A 77 8.43 2.90 25.93
N GLY A 78 7.99 2.05 25.00
CA GLY A 78 8.59 0.74 24.72
C GLY A 78 9.76 0.83 23.76
N GLU A 79 10.84 0.11 24.07
CA GLU A 79 12.06 0.06 23.27
C GLU A 79 11.78 -0.39 21.81
N PRO A 80 12.16 0.41 20.80
CA PRO A 80 12.01 0.03 19.39
C PRO A 80 13.16 -0.89 18.97
N GLY A 81 13.37 -1.99 19.69
CA GLY A 81 14.52 -2.89 19.50
C GLY A 81 14.44 -3.78 18.25
N TRP A 82 13.24 -3.99 17.72
CA TRP A 82 13.00 -4.95 16.63
C TRP A 82 12.82 -4.32 15.25
N ARG A 83 12.79 -2.97 15.16
CA ARG A 83 12.66 -2.26 13.88
C ARG A 83 14.04 -2.06 13.24
N LEU A 84 14.16 -2.40 11.96
CA LEU A 84 15.38 -2.15 11.20
C LEU A 84 15.65 -0.65 11.08
N SER A 85 16.91 -0.26 11.26
CA SER A 85 17.37 1.11 11.02
C SER A 85 17.37 1.43 9.52
N ARG A 86 17.33 2.72 9.18
CA ARG A 86 17.39 3.17 7.77
C ARG A 86 18.60 2.61 7.02
N ASN A 87 19.77 2.58 7.66
CA ASN A 87 21.01 2.05 7.06
C ASN A 87 20.88 0.54 6.73
N GLN A 88 20.28 -0.25 7.62
CA GLN A 88 20.05 -1.69 7.38
C GLN A 88 19.08 -1.93 6.22
N LEU A 89 18.07 -1.08 6.07
CA LEU A 89 17.16 -1.12 4.92
C LEU A 89 17.87 -0.74 3.61
N GLU A 90 18.80 0.21 3.65
CA GLU A 90 19.64 0.58 2.50
C GLU A 90 20.61 -0.55 2.14
N GLU A 91 21.18 -1.28 3.11
CA GLU A 91 21.98 -2.48 2.87
C GLU A 91 21.18 -3.61 2.23
N LEU A 92 19.95 -3.84 2.69
CA LEU A 92 19.02 -4.79 2.05
C LEU A 92 18.68 -4.38 0.62
N ALA A 93 18.48 -3.09 0.36
CA ALA A 93 18.20 -2.58 -0.98
C ALA A 93 19.43 -2.71 -1.92
N ALA A 94 20.64 -2.57 -1.39
CA ALA A 94 21.88 -2.75 -2.14
C ALA A 94 22.20 -4.24 -2.40
N SER A 95 21.76 -5.14 -1.51
CA SER A 95 22.02 -6.58 -1.61
C SER A 95 21.39 -7.19 -2.85
N LYS A 96 22.23 -7.61 -3.81
CA LYS A 96 21.77 -8.27 -5.04
C LYS A 96 21.07 -9.58 -4.75
N SER A 97 21.53 -10.36 -3.76
CA SER A 97 20.96 -11.66 -3.42
C SER A 97 19.52 -11.53 -2.95
N VAL A 98 19.28 -10.61 -2.01
CA VAL A 98 17.94 -10.31 -1.47
C VAL A 98 17.01 -9.83 -2.58
N ARG A 99 17.48 -8.91 -3.44
CA ARG A 99 16.67 -8.42 -4.57
C ARG A 99 16.34 -9.49 -5.60
N ASP A 100 17.26 -10.41 -5.87
CA ASP A 100 17.02 -11.48 -6.84
C ASP A 100 16.06 -12.53 -6.27
N ALA A 101 16.23 -12.90 -4.99
CA ALA A 101 15.28 -13.76 -4.29
C ALA A 101 13.85 -13.15 -4.29
N LEU A 102 13.72 -11.84 -4.07
CA LEU A 102 12.43 -11.15 -4.12
C LEU A 102 11.77 -11.10 -5.51
N LYS A 103 12.45 -11.48 -6.60
CA LYS A 103 11.81 -11.62 -7.92
C LYS A 103 11.03 -12.92 -8.06
N ASP A 104 11.25 -13.88 -7.18
CA ASP A 104 10.55 -15.15 -7.19
C ASP A 104 9.08 -14.98 -6.76
N ASP A 105 8.15 -15.46 -7.58
CA ASP A 105 6.71 -15.27 -7.37
C ASP A 105 6.19 -16.12 -6.20
N GLU A 106 6.80 -17.29 -5.95
CA GLU A 106 6.42 -18.15 -4.83
C GLU A 106 6.82 -17.50 -3.50
N LEU A 107 8.02 -16.96 -3.40
CA LEU A 107 8.48 -16.22 -2.24
C LEU A 107 7.61 -14.99 -1.98
N GLN A 108 7.29 -14.22 -3.02
CA GLN A 108 6.37 -13.07 -2.88
C GLN A 108 5.00 -13.51 -2.36
N ARG A 109 4.47 -14.65 -2.82
CA ARG A 109 3.21 -15.21 -2.32
C ARG A 109 3.32 -15.60 -0.85
N VAL A 110 4.40 -16.24 -0.42
CA VAL A 110 4.63 -16.60 0.98
C VAL A 110 4.72 -15.35 1.86
N ILE A 111 5.51 -14.35 1.46
CA ILE A 111 5.64 -13.09 2.21
C ILE A 111 4.28 -12.40 2.33
N ARG A 112 3.53 -12.25 1.22
CA ARG A 112 2.20 -11.65 1.25
C ARG A 112 1.21 -12.43 2.10
N ARG A 113 1.33 -13.76 2.14
CA ARG A 113 0.47 -14.62 2.96
C ARG A 113 0.72 -14.39 4.46
N ILE A 114 1.99 -14.37 4.88
CA ILE A 114 2.37 -14.07 6.27
C ILE A 114 1.94 -12.64 6.63
N ASP A 115 2.20 -11.69 5.73
CA ASP A 115 1.90 -10.27 5.91
C ASP A 115 0.38 -10.01 6.04
N SER A 116 -0.47 -10.76 5.36
CA SER A 116 -1.93 -10.59 5.42
C SER A 116 -2.64 -11.53 6.41
N ALA A 117 -1.88 -12.37 7.11
CA ALA A 117 -2.44 -13.34 8.03
C ALA A 117 -3.05 -12.69 9.27
N VAL A 118 -4.13 -13.29 9.77
CA VAL A 118 -4.70 -12.95 11.08
C VAL A 118 -3.76 -13.37 12.21
N ASP A 119 -3.07 -14.50 12.03
CA ASP A 119 -2.05 -15.02 12.92
C ASP A 119 -0.72 -15.12 12.17
N ALA A 120 0.02 -14.01 12.15
CA ALA A 120 1.26 -13.88 11.40
C ALA A 120 2.39 -14.75 11.96
N GLU A 121 2.41 -15.00 13.28
CA GLU A 121 3.41 -15.84 13.94
C GLU A 121 3.28 -17.30 13.49
N ALA A 122 2.09 -17.87 13.57
CA ALA A 122 1.85 -19.24 13.12
C ALA A 122 2.12 -19.45 11.62
N GLU A 123 1.80 -18.45 10.78
CA GLU A 123 2.07 -18.52 9.34
C GLU A 123 3.57 -18.37 9.02
N LEU A 124 4.30 -17.58 9.80
CA LEU A 124 5.75 -17.45 9.73
C LEU A 124 6.43 -18.77 10.13
N ASP A 125 6.06 -19.37 11.26
CA ASP A 125 6.62 -20.65 11.71
C ASP A 125 6.41 -21.74 10.65
N ARG A 126 5.20 -21.82 10.11
CA ARG A 126 4.91 -22.78 9.03
C ARG A 126 5.69 -22.45 7.76
N ALA A 127 5.87 -21.18 7.40
CA ALA A 127 6.66 -20.80 6.23
C ALA A 127 8.14 -21.14 6.41
N MET A 128 8.67 -20.94 7.61
CA MET A 128 10.00 -21.41 7.98
C MET A 128 10.04 -22.93 7.80
N GLU A 129 9.19 -23.72 8.45
CA GLU A 129 9.25 -25.19 8.38
C GLU A 129 9.04 -25.77 6.97
N CYS A 130 8.08 -25.24 6.21
CA CYS A 130 7.63 -25.83 4.95
C CYS A 130 8.37 -25.30 3.71
N SER A 131 9.01 -24.13 3.77
CA SER A 131 9.70 -23.54 2.62
C SER A 131 11.20 -23.41 2.87
N ALA A 132 11.97 -24.33 2.29
CA ALA A 132 13.44 -24.26 2.31
C ALA A 132 13.96 -22.98 1.63
N PHE A 133 13.24 -22.49 0.61
CA PHE A 133 13.58 -21.25 -0.09
C PHE A 133 13.33 -20.02 0.78
N PHE A 134 12.22 -19.99 1.54
CA PHE A 134 11.97 -18.92 2.50
C PHE A 134 13.02 -18.89 3.61
N LYS A 135 13.42 -20.06 4.14
CA LYS A 135 14.53 -20.13 5.12
C LYS A 135 15.82 -19.52 4.56
N GLU A 136 16.23 -19.92 3.35
CA GLU A 136 17.42 -19.38 2.69
C GLU A 136 17.31 -17.86 2.50
N PHE A 137 16.16 -17.37 2.07
CA PHE A 137 15.89 -15.94 1.96
C PHE A 137 16.04 -15.21 3.31
N THR A 138 15.45 -15.73 4.40
CA THR A 138 15.57 -15.10 5.73
C THR A 138 17.02 -15.08 6.21
N SER A 139 17.80 -16.14 5.95
CA SER A 139 19.24 -16.19 6.23
C SER A 139 20.01 -15.09 5.48
N GLN A 140 19.68 -14.87 4.20
CA GLN A 140 20.31 -13.81 3.39
C GLN A 140 19.94 -12.40 3.87
N VAL A 141 18.69 -12.19 4.29
CA VAL A 141 18.24 -10.92 4.89
C VAL A 141 18.96 -10.69 6.22
N LEU A 142 19.00 -11.69 7.11
CA LEU A 142 19.70 -11.60 8.39
C LEU A 142 21.19 -11.31 8.21
N SER A 143 21.84 -11.97 7.25
CA SER A 143 23.24 -11.73 6.89
C SER A 143 23.49 -10.31 6.37
N ALA A 144 22.53 -9.72 5.65
CA ALA A 144 22.65 -8.38 5.12
C ALA A 144 22.40 -7.27 6.16
N VAL A 145 21.63 -7.54 7.23
CA VAL A 145 21.34 -6.56 8.30
C VAL A 145 22.20 -6.74 9.55
N SER A 146 22.75 -7.94 9.74
CA SER A 146 23.70 -8.26 10.81
C SER A 146 25.09 -7.91 10.29
N GLY A 147 25.50 -6.65 10.49
CA GLY A 147 26.86 -6.23 10.16
C GLY A 147 27.92 -7.09 10.88
N PRO A 148 29.21 -7.00 10.51
CA PRO A 148 30.29 -7.79 11.12
C PRO A 148 30.50 -7.54 12.63
N GLU A 149 29.79 -6.59 13.24
CA GLU A 149 29.90 -6.22 14.65
C GLU A 149 28.75 -6.73 15.54
N ASP A 150 27.73 -7.40 14.99
CA ASP A 150 26.61 -7.95 15.78
C ASP A 150 26.63 -9.48 15.92
N SER A 151 27.80 -10.09 15.75
CA SER A 151 28.01 -11.52 16.04
C SER A 151 27.87 -11.88 17.54
N SER A 152 27.40 -10.95 18.38
CA SER A 152 27.27 -11.09 19.83
C SER A 152 25.83 -11.16 20.34
N MET A 153 24.80 -10.85 19.54
CA MET A 153 23.40 -10.80 20.06
C MET A 153 22.53 -12.00 19.62
N LEU A 154 22.94 -12.80 18.63
CA LEU A 154 22.26 -14.03 18.21
C LEU A 154 22.54 -15.25 19.11
N ARG A 155 22.97 -15.05 20.36
CA ARG A 155 23.25 -16.13 21.32
C ARG A 155 22.06 -16.52 22.22
N PHE A 156 20.88 -15.96 22.01
CA PHE A 156 19.69 -16.29 22.81
C PHE A 156 18.43 -16.50 21.96
N VAL A 157 18.43 -17.55 21.14
CA VAL A 157 17.23 -18.37 20.94
C VAL A 157 17.71 -19.83 20.85
N ALA A 158 17.68 -20.50 22.00
CA ALA A 158 17.90 -21.94 22.15
C ALA A 158 16.61 -22.58 22.65
#